data_AF-A2F6P6-F1
#
_entry.id   AF-A2F6P6-F1
#
_cell.length_a   1.000
_cell.length_b   1.000
_cell.length_c   1.000
_cell.angle_alpha   90.00
_cell.angle_beta   90.00
_cell.angle_gamma   90.00
#
_symmetry.space_group_name_H-M   'P 1'
#
loop_
_entity.id
_entity.type
_entity.pdbx_description
1 polymer ?
#
loop_
_entity_poly.entity_id
_entity_poly.type
_entity_poly.pdbx_seq_one_letter_code
_entity_poly.pdbx_strand_id
1 'polypeptide(L)'
;MLTTIAFHQILVKPLHLSSYDLSGDNVMTITSDADYKIDTFNKIIEKNVQKFIISSSASVKTFNGFNCITELEIQSSSSTEIPEKMFFGSSFIQKVTLPSNIKSIKDYAFAFSSISDINLAAITSIGNNAFEGCHKLTSISFDQDPEFGEYAFSGSGITSIRLKNCPQFLCSNCLSLTEITVLQTCIAIESNAFAYCTQLSTLNFEAGITMLSISEFA
;
A
#
# COMPACT_ATOMS: atom_id res chain seq x y z
N MET A 1 -52.02 -4.80 -13.83
CA MET A 1 -52.01 -6.06 -14.60
C MET A 1 -50.57 -6.28 -15.04
N LEU A 2 -50.02 -7.46 -14.76
CA LEU A 2 -48.63 -7.86 -15.02
C LEU A 2 -48.25 -7.84 -16.51
N THR A 3 -46.93 -7.97 -16.72
CA THR A 3 -46.17 -8.54 -17.86
C THR A 3 -45.62 -7.54 -18.89
N THR A 4 -44.50 -7.71 -19.59
CA THR A 4 -43.22 -8.47 -19.52
C THR A 4 -42.62 -8.25 -20.93
N ILE A 5 -41.43 -7.64 -21.02
CA ILE A 5 -40.37 -7.83 -22.05
C ILE A 5 -40.74 -7.80 -23.55
N ALA A 6 -40.09 -6.89 -24.28
CA ALA A 6 -39.50 -7.23 -25.58
C ALA A 6 -38.18 -6.45 -25.78
N PHE A 7 -37.08 -7.12 -25.43
CA PHE A 7 -35.75 -6.89 -25.97
C PHE A 7 -35.80 -7.12 -27.49
N HIS A 8 -35.38 -6.17 -28.33
CA HIS A 8 -34.43 -6.39 -29.43
C HIS A 8 -34.28 -5.16 -30.35
N GLN A 9 -33.01 -4.81 -30.60
CA GLN A 9 -32.44 -4.01 -31.69
C GLN A 9 -32.35 -2.49 -31.50
N ILE A 10 -31.26 -1.79 -31.86
CA ILE A 10 -29.92 -2.11 -32.38
C ILE A 10 -29.12 -0.79 -32.29
N LEU A 11 -27.87 -0.88 -31.81
CA LEU A 11 -26.70 -0.01 -32.07
C LEU A 11 -26.97 1.43 -32.55
N VAL A 12 -26.72 2.41 -31.68
CA VAL A 12 -26.18 3.71 -32.11
C VAL A 12 -24.86 3.96 -31.36
N LYS A 13 -23.80 3.53 -32.04
CA LYS A 13 -22.36 3.69 -31.79
C LYS A 13 -21.77 2.78 -30.71
N PRO A 14 -20.66 2.06 -31.02
CA PRO A 14 -19.79 1.60 -29.95
C PRO A 14 -19.39 2.84 -29.15
N LEU A 15 -19.61 2.83 -27.84
CA LEU A 15 -19.00 3.83 -26.98
C LEU A 15 -17.49 3.68 -27.21
N HIS A 16 -16.87 4.66 -27.85
CA HIS A 16 -15.42 4.75 -27.91
C HIS A 16 -14.93 5.06 -26.49
N LEU A 17 -14.65 3.99 -25.75
CA LEU A 17 -13.91 4.05 -24.50
C LEU A 17 -12.47 4.29 -24.89
N SER A 18 -12.09 5.56 -24.94
CA SER A 18 -10.91 6.00 -25.67
C SER A 18 -9.55 5.55 -25.09
N SER A 19 -9.48 4.60 -24.14
CA SER A 19 -8.16 4.14 -23.66
C SER A 19 -8.02 3.01 -22.62
N TYR A 20 -9.03 2.56 -21.87
CA TYR A 20 -8.81 1.44 -20.94
C TYR A 20 -9.18 0.08 -21.56
N ASP A 21 -8.26 -0.88 -21.46
CA ASP A 21 -8.45 -2.25 -21.95
C ASP A 21 -9.11 -3.12 -20.87
N LEU A 22 -10.23 -3.74 -21.24
CA LEU A 22 -10.92 -4.76 -20.44
C LEU A 22 -10.58 -6.12 -21.04
N SER A 23 -9.37 -6.60 -20.80
CA SER A 23 -8.89 -7.89 -21.29
C SER A 23 -9.36 -9.03 -20.39
N GLY A 24 -10.67 -9.35 -20.44
CA GLY A 24 -11.25 -10.48 -19.70
C GLY A 24 -11.21 -10.36 -18.16
N ASP A 25 -11.89 -11.30 -17.49
CA ASP A 25 -11.92 -11.57 -16.04
C ASP A 25 -11.72 -10.38 -15.09
N ASN A 26 -12.56 -9.34 -15.22
CA ASN A 26 -12.62 -8.24 -14.24
C ASN A 26 -11.30 -7.47 -14.08
N VAL A 27 -10.51 -7.37 -15.14
CA VAL A 27 -9.28 -6.56 -15.18
C VAL A 27 -9.55 -5.22 -15.85
N MET A 28 -9.03 -4.14 -15.29
CA MET A 28 -9.02 -2.81 -15.91
C MET A 28 -7.60 -2.26 -15.98
N THR A 29 -7.20 -1.79 -17.16
CA THR A 29 -5.88 -1.17 -17.37
C THR A 29 -6.00 0.30 -17.75
N ILE A 30 -5.32 1.18 -17.02
CA ILE A 30 -5.11 2.58 -17.39
C ILE A 30 -3.88 2.67 -18.28
N THR A 31 -4.09 3.01 -19.56
CA THR A 31 -3.02 3.10 -20.57
C THR A 31 -2.43 4.50 -20.68
N SER A 32 -3.19 5.52 -20.28
CA SER A 32 -2.75 6.92 -20.35
C SER A 32 -3.39 7.83 -19.30
N ASP A 33 -2.85 9.03 -19.16
CA ASP A 33 -3.41 10.07 -18.32
C ASP A 33 -4.84 10.52 -18.72
N ALA A 34 -5.26 10.24 -19.95
CA ALA A 34 -6.61 10.56 -20.43
C ALA A 34 -7.68 9.61 -19.88
N ASP A 35 -7.29 8.51 -19.25
CA ASP A 35 -8.17 7.46 -18.76
C ASP A 35 -8.72 7.80 -17.38
N TYR A 36 -8.07 8.71 -16.66
CA TYR A 36 -8.46 9.21 -15.34
C TYR A 36 -9.72 10.11 -15.42
N LYS A 37 -10.85 9.53 -15.84
CA LYS A 37 -12.15 10.20 -15.92
C LYS A 37 -13.03 9.77 -14.76
N ILE A 38 -13.98 10.63 -14.36
CA ILE A 38 -14.96 10.36 -13.29
C ILE A 38 -15.67 9.01 -13.49
N ASP A 39 -15.98 8.66 -14.73
CA ASP A 39 -16.69 7.43 -15.09
C ASP A 39 -15.87 6.13 -14.91
N THR A 40 -14.56 6.24 -14.65
CA THR A 40 -13.71 5.06 -14.36
C THR A 40 -14.20 4.33 -13.11
N PHE A 41 -14.63 5.09 -12.10
CA PHE A 41 -15.12 4.53 -10.85
C PHE A 41 -16.42 3.73 -11.03
N ASN A 42 -17.38 4.30 -11.76
CA ASN A 42 -18.63 3.61 -12.06
C ASN A 42 -18.35 2.29 -12.78
N LYS A 43 -17.38 2.28 -13.70
CA LYS A 43 -17.03 1.07 -14.45
C LYS A 43 -16.32 0.02 -13.62
N ILE A 44 -15.50 0.42 -12.66
CA ILE A 44 -14.93 -0.50 -11.67
C ILE A 44 -16.04 -1.27 -10.96
N ILE A 45 -17.11 -0.58 -10.56
CA ILE A 45 -18.28 -1.18 -9.92
C ILE A 45 -19.11 -2.00 -10.91
N GLU A 46 -19.52 -1.41 -12.04
CA GLU A 46 -20.37 -2.05 -13.05
C GLU A 46 -19.76 -3.32 -13.63
N LYS A 47 -18.43 -3.36 -13.75
CA LYS A 47 -17.69 -4.50 -14.29
C LYS A 47 -17.09 -5.39 -13.21
N ASN A 48 -17.39 -5.13 -11.94
CA ASN A 48 -16.88 -5.90 -10.81
C ASN A 48 -15.35 -6.08 -10.87
N VAL A 49 -14.63 -5.01 -11.21
CA VAL A 49 -13.18 -5.05 -11.44
C VAL A 49 -12.47 -5.49 -10.15
N GLN A 50 -11.67 -6.54 -10.26
CA GLN A 50 -10.87 -7.10 -9.18
C GLN A 50 -9.38 -6.78 -9.35
N LYS A 51 -8.91 -6.60 -10.59
CA LYS A 51 -7.53 -6.25 -10.88
C LYS A 51 -7.44 -4.89 -11.58
N PHE A 52 -6.61 -4.00 -11.04
CA PHE A 52 -6.35 -2.68 -11.60
C PHE A 52 -4.89 -2.56 -12.02
N ILE A 53 -4.65 -2.14 -13.25
CA ILE A 53 -3.31 -2.00 -13.81
C ILE A 53 -3.07 -0.54 -14.22
N ILE A 54 -1.95 0.04 -13.79
CA ILE A 54 -1.45 1.32 -14.31
C ILE A 54 -0.26 1.01 -15.20
N SER A 55 -0.46 1.15 -16.52
CA SER A 55 0.56 0.81 -17.51
C SER A 55 1.81 1.69 -17.41
N SER A 56 2.87 1.27 -18.11
CA SER A 56 4.15 2.00 -18.20
C SER A 56 4.03 3.45 -18.69
N SER A 57 3.02 3.76 -19.50
CA SER A 57 2.79 5.09 -20.09
C SER A 57 1.87 6.01 -19.29
N ALA A 58 1.19 5.50 -18.25
CA ALA A 58 0.33 6.30 -17.40
C ALA A 58 1.06 6.81 -16.17
N SER A 59 0.78 8.04 -15.75
CA SER A 59 1.31 8.59 -14.49
C SER A 59 0.63 7.94 -13.29
N VAL A 60 1.33 7.74 -12.18
CA VAL A 60 0.72 7.24 -10.93
C VAL A 60 0.00 8.39 -10.23
N LYS A 61 -1.31 8.29 -9.99
CA LYS A 61 -2.14 9.34 -9.38
C LYS A 61 -2.95 8.80 -8.21
N THR A 62 -3.32 9.69 -7.29
CA THR A 62 -4.22 9.36 -6.17
C THR A 62 -5.60 8.93 -6.67
N PHE A 63 -6.11 7.84 -6.10
CA PHE A 63 -7.47 7.38 -6.29
C PHE A 63 -8.16 7.27 -4.93
N ASN A 64 -9.47 7.43 -4.90
CA ASN A 64 -10.24 7.20 -3.68
C ASN A 64 -11.33 6.15 -3.97
N GLY A 65 -11.60 5.29 -2.98
CA GLY A 65 -12.80 4.45 -2.98
C GLY A 65 -12.67 3.08 -3.67
N PHE A 66 -11.49 2.51 -3.85
CA PHE A 66 -11.36 1.14 -4.36
C PHE A 66 -11.91 0.10 -3.36
N ASN A 67 -13.22 -0.12 -3.41
CA ASN A 67 -13.95 -0.99 -2.49
C ASN A 67 -14.20 -2.40 -3.05
N CYS A 68 -13.68 -2.72 -4.24
CA CYS A 68 -13.82 -4.05 -4.84
C CYS A 68 -12.53 -4.59 -5.46
N ILE A 69 -11.49 -3.77 -5.55
CA ILE A 69 -10.22 -4.16 -6.18
C ILE A 69 -9.40 -4.95 -5.17
N THR A 70 -8.93 -6.13 -5.59
CA THR A 70 -8.14 -7.04 -4.77
C THR A 70 -6.68 -7.09 -5.19
N GLU A 71 -6.38 -6.82 -6.46
CA GLU A 71 -5.02 -6.80 -7.00
C GLU A 71 -4.74 -5.48 -7.73
N LEU A 72 -3.61 -4.87 -7.39
CA LEU A 72 -3.07 -3.68 -8.02
C LEU A 72 -1.73 -4.01 -8.68
N GLU A 73 -1.56 -3.58 -9.92
CA GLU A 73 -0.30 -3.69 -10.64
C GLU A 73 0.11 -2.32 -11.21
N ILE A 74 1.23 -1.79 -10.72
CA ILE A 74 1.81 -0.56 -11.23
C ILE A 74 3.01 -0.93 -12.11
N GLN A 75 2.97 -0.53 -13.38
CA GLN A 75 4.03 -0.72 -14.36
C GLN A 75 4.66 0.61 -14.79
N SER A 76 4.10 1.73 -14.34
CA SER A 76 4.53 3.10 -14.68
C SER A 76 6.02 3.31 -14.44
N SER A 77 6.74 3.70 -15.50
CA SER A 77 8.17 4.05 -15.42
C SER A 77 8.39 5.56 -15.19
N SER A 78 7.32 6.36 -15.21
CA SER A 78 7.40 7.83 -15.09
C SER A 78 7.29 8.33 -13.65
N SER A 79 6.86 7.48 -12.70
CA SER A 79 6.83 7.82 -11.27
C SER A 79 7.95 7.10 -10.52
N THR A 80 8.54 7.77 -9.53
CA THR A 80 9.45 7.16 -8.55
C THR A 80 8.79 6.99 -7.19
N GLU A 81 7.49 7.26 -7.10
CA GLU A 81 6.75 7.25 -5.84
C GLU A 81 5.30 6.79 -5.96
N ILE A 82 4.77 6.28 -4.85
CA ILE A 82 3.34 6.08 -4.64
C ILE A 82 2.78 7.33 -3.96
N PRO A 83 1.88 8.10 -4.62
CA PRO A 83 1.36 9.36 -4.11
C PRO A 83 0.59 9.25 -2.78
N GLU A 84 0.43 10.39 -2.12
CA GLU A 84 -0.32 10.52 -0.88
C GLU A 84 -1.76 10.00 -1.07
N LYS A 85 -2.24 9.23 -0.09
CA LYS A 85 -3.61 8.68 -0.01
C LYS A 85 -4.04 7.84 -1.22
N MET A 86 -3.13 7.38 -2.08
CA MET A 86 -3.48 6.73 -3.35
C MET A 86 -4.47 5.56 -3.20
N PHE A 87 -4.39 4.82 -2.10
CA PHE A 87 -5.25 3.70 -1.76
C PHE A 87 -5.77 3.78 -0.33
N PHE A 88 -5.92 4.99 0.21
CA PHE A 88 -6.46 5.20 1.55
C PHE A 88 -7.83 4.51 1.71
N GLY A 89 -7.97 3.65 2.72
CA GLY A 89 -9.21 2.94 3.01
C GLY A 89 -9.56 1.81 2.02
N SER A 90 -8.64 1.42 1.13
CA SER A 90 -8.87 0.36 0.13
C SER A 90 -8.80 -1.03 0.78
N SER A 91 -9.83 -1.33 1.57
CA SER A 91 -9.92 -2.50 2.47
C SER A 91 -9.94 -3.85 1.76
N PHE A 92 -10.07 -3.89 0.43
CA PHE A 92 -10.09 -5.13 -0.36
C PHE A 92 -8.77 -5.44 -1.08
N ILE A 93 -7.87 -4.45 -1.22
CA ILE A 93 -6.58 -4.66 -1.89
C ILE A 93 -5.74 -5.60 -1.03
N GLN A 94 -5.35 -6.72 -1.61
CA GLN A 94 -4.57 -7.78 -0.97
C GLN A 94 -3.17 -7.87 -1.57
N LYS A 95 -3.05 -7.61 -2.89
CA LYS A 95 -1.79 -7.71 -3.62
C LYS A 95 -1.47 -6.41 -4.33
N VAL A 96 -0.24 -5.94 -4.18
CA VAL A 96 0.30 -4.76 -4.84
C VAL A 96 1.63 -5.11 -5.50
N THR A 97 1.68 -4.99 -6.82
CA THR A 97 2.92 -5.13 -7.60
C THR A 97 3.46 -3.73 -7.93
N LEU A 98 4.67 -3.44 -7.45
CA LEU A 98 5.37 -2.18 -7.70
C LEU A 98 6.49 -2.39 -8.73
N PRO A 99 6.76 -1.43 -9.63
CA PRO A 99 7.92 -1.50 -10.50
C PRO A 99 9.17 -1.03 -9.75
N SER A 100 10.35 -1.49 -10.19
CA SER A 100 11.62 -1.34 -9.45
C SER A 100 12.13 0.10 -9.31
N ASN A 101 11.57 1.03 -10.09
CA ASN A 101 11.84 2.47 -10.03
C ASN A 101 11.10 3.19 -8.90
N ILE A 102 10.09 2.58 -8.28
CA ILE A 102 9.46 3.16 -7.09
C ILE A 102 10.44 3.10 -5.92
N LYS A 103 10.70 4.26 -5.32
CA LYS A 103 11.61 4.44 -4.18
C LYS A 103 10.92 5.00 -2.95
N SER A 104 9.79 5.70 -3.10
CA SER A 104 9.05 6.22 -1.94
C SER A 104 7.57 5.88 -1.96
N ILE A 105 7.01 5.70 -0.78
CA ILE A 105 5.59 5.53 -0.53
C ILE A 105 5.17 6.69 0.34
N LYS A 106 4.28 7.57 -0.14
CA LYS A 106 3.91 8.79 0.57
C LYS A 106 2.88 8.54 1.67
N ASP A 107 2.59 9.62 2.40
CA ASP A 107 1.70 9.62 3.54
C ASP A 107 0.34 8.97 3.21
N TYR A 108 -0.14 8.12 4.11
CA TYR A 108 -1.43 7.43 4.01
C TYR A 108 -1.64 6.59 2.74
N ALA A 109 -0.60 6.34 1.92
CA ALA A 109 -0.76 5.76 0.60
C ALA A 109 -1.53 4.43 0.59
N PHE A 110 -1.35 3.59 1.61
CA PHE A 110 -2.01 2.30 1.76
C PHE A 110 -2.72 2.14 3.11
N ALA A 111 -2.97 3.22 3.85
CA ALA A 111 -3.59 3.14 5.17
C ALA A 111 -4.96 2.47 5.09
N PHE A 112 -5.25 1.61 6.07
CA PHE A 112 -6.47 0.80 6.21
C PHE A 112 -6.75 -0.12 5.01
N SER A 113 -5.70 -0.59 4.34
CA SER A 113 -5.79 -1.63 3.32
C SER A 113 -5.65 -3.04 3.92
N SER A 114 -6.00 -4.06 3.14
CA SER A 114 -5.84 -5.48 3.53
C SER A 114 -4.63 -6.11 2.83
N ILE A 115 -3.60 -5.31 2.51
CA ILE A 115 -2.44 -5.78 1.76
C ILE A 115 -1.74 -6.89 2.56
N SER A 116 -1.56 -8.03 1.93
CA SER A 116 -0.78 -9.16 2.43
C SER A 116 0.44 -9.46 1.57
N ASP A 117 0.46 -8.97 0.33
CA ASP A 117 1.52 -9.21 -0.65
C ASP A 117 1.94 -7.89 -1.31
N ILE A 118 3.11 -7.38 -0.91
CA ILE A 118 3.77 -6.22 -1.49
C ILE A 118 5.28 -6.36 -1.34
N ASN A 119 6.02 -6.16 -2.42
CA ASN A 119 7.48 -6.16 -2.36
C ASN A 119 8.00 -4.75 -2.04
N LEU A 120 8.61 -4.60 -0.87
CA LEU A 120 9.19 -3.34 -0.39
C LEU A 120 10.73 -3.26 -0.52
N ALA A 121 11.37 -4.27 -1.13
CA ALA A 121 12.83 -4.39 -1.18
C ALA A 121 13.53 -3.10 -1.67
N ALA A 122 13.01 -2.50 -2.73
CA ALA A 122 13.62 -1.33 -3.37
C ALA A 122 13.23 0.02 -2.75
N ILE A 123 12.38 0.04 -1.72
CA ILE A 123 11.84 1.25 -1.10
C ILE A 123 12.85 1.86 -0.11
N THR A 124 13.05 3.16 -0.21
CA THR A 124 14.01 3.91 0.63
C THR A 124 13.32 4.95 1.51
N SER A 125 12.03 5.23 1.32
CA SER A 125 11.28 6.18 2.15
C SER A 125 9.80 5.77 2.24
N ILE A 126 9.28 5.78 3.47
CA ILE A 126 7.89 5.48 3.80
C ILE A 126 7.34 6.64 4.61
N GLY A 127 6.31 7.29 4.08
CA GLY A 127 5.67 8.45 4.69
C GLY A 127 4.81 8.13 5.91
N ASN A 128 4.24 9.18 6.50
CA ASN A 128 3.43 9.07 7.70
C ASN A 128 2.19 8.21 7.45
N ASN A 129 1.87 7.32 8.39
CA ASN A 129 0.69 6.45 8.31
C ASN A 129 0.59 5.59 7.03
N ALA A 130 1.67 5.44 6.24
CA ALA A 130 1.61 4.85 4.90
C ALA A 130 0.99 3.44 4.87
N PHE A 131 1.23 2.64 5.91
CA PHE A 131 0.67 1.31 6.14
C PHE A 131 -0.10 1.20 7.47
N GLU A 132 -0.64 2.32 7.97
CA GLU A 132 -1.47 2.30 9.17
C GLU A 132 -2.64 1.33 8.99
N GLY A 133 -2.93 0.49 9.98
CA GLY A 133 -4.05 -0.44 9.98
C GLY A 133 -3.97 -1.55 8.93
N CYS A 134 -2.82 -1.76 8.28
CA CYS A 134 -2.58 -2.86 7.35
C CYS A 134 -2.42 -4.19 8.08
N HIS A 135 -3.49 -4.66 8.72
CA HIS A 135 -3.51 -5.82 9.62
C HIS A 135 -3.11 -7.15 8.96
N LYS A 136 -3.13 -7.24 7.62
CA LYS A 136 -2.69 -8.42 6.87
C LYS A 136 -1.25 -8.34 6.37
N LEU A 137 -0.59 -7.19 6.51
CA LEU A 137 0.81 -7.02 6.12
C LEU A 137 1.68 -7.64 7.21
N THR A 138 2.06 -8.91 7.04
CA THR A 138 2.77 -9.67 8.08
C THR A 138 4.29 -9.66 7.94
N SER A 139 4.79 -9.47 6.72
CA SER A 139 6.22 -9.50 6.42
C SER A 139 6.62 -8.27 5.62
N ILE A 140 7.71 -7.64 6.02
CA ILE A 140 8.33 -6.52 5.32
C ILE A 140 9.84 -6.77 5.24
N SER A 141 10.44 -6.46 4.10
CA SER A 141 11.87 -6.59 3.86
C SER A 141 12.34 -5.48 2.94
N PHE A 142 13.51 -4.93 3.24
CA PHE A 142 14.12 -3.84 2.49
C PHE A 142 15.56 -4.24 2.12
N ASP A 143 15.99 -3.92 0.91
CA ASP A 143 17.39 -4.11 0.47
C ASP A 143 18.32 -3.12 1.15
N GLN A 144 17.80 -1.93 1.47
CA GLN A 144 18.47 -0.83 2.15
C GLN A 144 17.55 -0.29 3.24
N ASP A 145 18.10 0.36 4.26
CA ASP A 145 17.30 0.84 5.38
C ASP A 145 16.49 2.08 4.99
N PRO A 146 15.14 2.00 4.97
CA PRO A 146 14.32 3.13 4.56
C PRO A 146 14.22 4.16 5.70
N GLU A 147 13.94 5.41 5.33
CA GLU A 147 13.44 6.40 6.27
C GLU A 147 11.96 6.18 6.52
N PHE A 148 11.57 6.03 7.79
CA PHE A 148 10.17 5.92 8.19
C PHE A 148 9.61 7.25 8.70
N GLY A 149 8.34 7.53 8.36
CA GLY A 149 7.50 8.55 8.98
C GLY A 149 6.75 8.04 10.21
N GLU A 150 6.13 8.97 10.93
CA GLU A 150 5.33 8.68 12.13
C GLU A 150 4.17 7.75 11.79
N TYR A 151 3.84 6.84 12.72
CA TYR A 151 2.74 5.87 12.56
C TYR A 151 2.82 4.99 11.30
N ALA A 152 3.93 4.95 10.56
CA ALA A 152 3.98 4.34 9.22
C ALA A 152 3.47 2.89 9.18
N PHE A 153 3.64 2.13 10.27
CA PHE A 153 3.17 0.75 10.43
C PHE A 153 2.20 0.57 11.60
N SER A 154 1.66 1.66 12.17
CA SER A 154 0.76 1.60 13.32
C SER A 154 -0.43 0.67 13.06
N GLY A 155 -0.68 -0.32 13.92
CA GLY A 155 -1.76 -1.29 13.78
C GLY A 155 -1.61 -2.27 12.60
N SER A 156 -0.41 -2.35 11.99
CA SER A 156 -0.14 -3.34 10.95
C SER A 156 0.09 -4.75 11.54
N GLY A 157 0.03 -5.77 10.67
CA GLY A 157 0.20 -7.17 11.05
C GLY A 157 1.64 -7.64 11.16
N ILE A 158 2.63 -6.74 11.06
CA ILE A 158 4.03 -7.11 10.90
C ILE A 158 4.53 -7.89 12.12
N THR A 159 5.31 -8.95 11.88
CA THR A 159 5.84 -9.81 12.94
C THR A 159 7.26 -9.43 13.37
N SER A 160 8.00 -8.78 12.47
CA SER A 160 9.37 -8.33 12.70
C SER A 160 9.66 -7.05 11.92
N ILE A 161 10.55 -6.20 12.45
CA ILE A 161 11.04 -4.99 11.76
C ILE A 161 12.54 -4.75 12.02
N ARG A 162 13.24 -4.22 11.01
CA ARG A 162 14.63 -3.77 11.08
C ARG A 162 14.67 -2.24 11.05
N LEU A 163 15.41 -1.61 11.96
CA LEU A 163 15.26 -0.18 12.27
C LEU A 163 16.56 0.62 12.20
N LYS A 164 16.56 1.68 11.40
CA LYS A 164 17.59 2.75 11.37
C LYS A 164 17.12 4.06 12.00
N ASN A 165 15.82 4.25 12.10
CA ASN A 165 15.17 5.30 12.88
C ASN A 165 13.83 4.75 13.36
N CYS A 166 13.38 5.20 14.53
CA CYS A 166 12.06 4.83 15.04
C CYS A 166 11.30 6.12 15.36
N PRO A 167 10.59 6.71 14.39
CA PRO A 167 9.76 7.88 14.65
C PRO A 167 8.63 7.56 15.61
N GLN A 168 7.98 8.60 16.12
CA GLN A 168 6.88 8.49 17.06
C GLN A 168 5.82 7.50 16.56
N PHE A 169 5.44 6.56 17.41
CA PHE A 169 4.40 5.55 17.15
C PHE A 169 4.59 4.69 15.90
N LEU A 170 5.81 4.57 15.35
CA LEU A 170 6.12 3.82 14.12
C LEU A 170 5.34 2.51 13.97
N CYS A 171 5.39 1.67 15.01
CA CYS A 171 4.75 0.36 15.10
C CYS A 171 3.75 0.29 16.27
N SER A 172 3.11 1.40 16.65
CA SER A 172 2.15 1.35 17.76
C SER A 172 1.00 0.38 17.45
N ASN A 173 0.52 -0.38 18.43
CA ASN A 173 -0.53 -1.38 18.26
C ASN A 173 -0.23 -2.48 17.22
N CYS A 174 1.04 -2.72 16.86
CA CYS A 174 1.41 -3.91 16.09
C CYS A 174 1.31 -5.16 16.98
N LEU A 175 0.10 -5.68 17.16
CA LEU A 175 -0.21 -6.76 18.10
C LEU A 175 0.51 -8.08 17.74
N SER A 176 0.94 -8.25 16.50
CA SER A 176 1.69 -9.42 16.01
C SER A 176 3.21 -9.24 16.05
N LEU A 177 3.71 -8.05 16.40
CA LEU A 177 5.14 -7.78 16.42
C LEU A 177 5.78 -8.55 17.57
N THR A 178 6.70 -9.47 17.22
CA THR A 178 7.39 -10.34 18.20
C THR A 178 8.87 -10.00 18.32
N GLU A 179 9.47 -9.47 17.25
CA GLU A 179 10.89 -9.23 17.13
C GLU A 179 11.19 -7.85 16.54
N ILE A 180 12.18 -7.18 17.13
CA ILE A 180 12.77 -5.97 16.57
C ILE A 180 14.27 -6.19 16.39
N THR A 181 14.81 -5.78 15.25
CA THR A 181 16.26 -5.66 15.03
C THR A 181 16.65 -4.19 14.93
N VAL A 182 17.50 -3.74 15.85
CA VAL A 182 18.10 -2.40 15.85
C VAL A 182 19.39 -2.45 15.05
N LEU A 183 19.47 -1.63 14.01
CA LEU A 183 20.64 -1.54 13.14
C LEU A 183 21.72 -0.67 13.76
N GLN A 184 22.98 -0.88 13.37
CA GLN A 184 24.09 -0.05 13.88
C GLN A 184 23.91 1.43 13.55
N THR A 185 23.24 1.72 12.45
CA THR A 185 22.91 3.08 12.01
C THR A 185 21.71 3.68 12.75
N CYS A 186 21.15 3.02 13.77
CA CYS A 186 20.01 3.53 14.51
C CYS A 186 20.38 4.80 15.28
N ILE A 187 19.83 5.94 14.86
CA ILE A 187 20.17 7.26 15.44
C ILE A 187 19.19 7.71 16.53
N ALA A 188 17.96 7.22 16.52
CA ALA A 188 16.92 7.64 17.46
C ALA A 188 15.80 6.60 17.57
N ILE A 189 15.29 6.44 18.79
CA ILE A 189 14.02 5.80 19.09
C ILE A 189 13.15 6.84 19.78
N GLU A 190 12.12 7.31 19.08
CA GLU A 190 11.20 8.31 19.60
C GLU A 190 10.11 7.67 20.49
N SER A 191 9.50 8.51 21.33
CA SER A 191 8.49 8.10 22.30
C SER A 191 7.40 7.23 21.68
N ASN A 192 7.05 6.14 22.37
CA ASN A 192 5.95 5.25 22.02
C ASN A 192 6.08 4.56 20.64
N ALA A 193 7.26 4.51 20.02
CA ALA A 193 7.47 3.83 18.73
C ALA A 193 6.90 2.41 18.68
N PHE A 194 6.87 1.70 19.82
CA PHE A 194 6.35 0.34 19.97
C PHE A 194 5.21 0.23 21.01
N ALA A 195 4.52 1.33 21.30
CA ALA A 195 3.43 1.32 22.29
C ALA A 195 2.37 0.26 21.94
N TYR A 196 1.93 -0.50 22.96
CA TYR A 196 0.93 -1.56 22.82
C TYR A 196 1.34 -2.75 21.92
N CYS A 197 2.63 -2.94 21.62
CA CYS A 197 3.14 -4.18 21.00
C CYS A 197 3.17 -5.31 22.04
N THR A 198 2.02 -5.93 22.31
CA THR A 198 1.85 -6.87 23.42
C THR A 198 2.58 -8.21 23.27
N GLN A 199 3.00 -8.58 22.05
CA GLN A 199 3.76 -9.80 21.77
C GLN A 199 5.27 -9.57 21.60
N LEU A 200 5.73 -8.32 21.70
CA LEU A 200 7.14 -7.99 21.52
C LEU A 200 7.94 -8.61 22.68
N SER A 201 8.82 -9.55 22.34
CA SER A 201 9.59 -10.33 23.31
C SER A 201 11.07 -10.40 22.97
N THR A 202 11.45 -10.09 21.73
CA THR A 202 12.83 -10.18 21.25
C THR A 202 13.31 -8.83 20.72
N LEU A 203 14.45 -8.39 21.24
CA LEU A 203 15.19 -7.23 20.77
C LEU A 203 16.60 -7.66 20.37
N ASN A 204 16.90 -7.57 19.09
CA ASN A 204 18.18 -7.92 18.49
C ASN A 204 18.96 -6.64 18.13
N PHE A 205 20.27 -6.71 18.26
CA PHE A 205 21.19 -5.64 17.88
C PHE A 205 22.15 -6.16 16.83
N GLU A 206 22.31 -5.42 15.72
CA GLU A 206 23.40 -5.74 14.80
C GLU A 206 24.77 -5.53 15.46
N ALA A 207 25.74 -6.32 15.02
CA ALA A 207 27.08 -6.33 15.61
C ALA A 207 27.69 -4.92 15.60
N GLY A 208 28.23 -4.50 16.75
CA GLY A 208 28.91 -3.21 16.89
C GLY A 208 28.10 -2.10 17.57
N ILE A 209 26.89 -2.37 18.09
CA ILE A 209 26.12 -1.41 18.88
C ILE A 209 26.56 -1.45 20.36
N THR A 210 27.06 -0.32 20.87
CA THR A 210 27.13 -0.03 22.31
C THR A 210 25.79 0.49 22.79
N MET A 211 25.20 -0.18 23.79
CA MET A 211 23.81 -0.01 24.29
C MET A 211 23.20 1.39 24.15
N LEU A 212 22.05 1.46 23.47
CA LEU A 212 21.02 2.45 23.75
C LEU A 212 20.25 2.02 25.01
N SER A 213 19.73 2.98 25.78
CA SER A 213 19.10 2.67 27.06
C SER A 213 17.77 1.94 26.88
N ILE A 214 17.53 0.85 27.63
CA ILE A 214 16.30 0.04 27.54
C ILE A 214 15.05 0.85 27.89
N SER A 215 15.19 1.97 28.61
CA SER A 215 14.09 2.88 28.95
C SER A 215 13.37 3.54 27.76
N GLU A 216 13.91 3.44 26.55
CA GLU A 216 13.30 3.98 25.32
C GLU A 216 12.23 3.07 24.72
N PHE A 217 12.09 1.82 25.21
CA PHE A 217 11.18 0.81 24.64
C PHE A 217 9.94 0.51 25.50
N ALA A 218 9.78 1.18 26.65
CA ALA A 218 8.68 0.96 27.61
C ALA A 218 7.60 2.04 27.52
#